data_AF-A0A0N8S2H1-F1
#
_entry.id   AF-A0A0N8S2H1-F1
#
_cell.length_a   1.000
_cell.length_b   1.000
_cell.length_c   1.000
_cell.angle_alpha   90.00
_cell.angle_beta   90.00
_cell.angle_gamma   90.00
#
_symmetry.space_group_name_H-M   'P 1'
#
loop_
_entity.id
_entity.type
_entity.pdbx_description
1 polymer ?
#
loop_
_entity_poly.entity_id
_entity_poly.type
_entity_poly.pdbx_seq_one_letter_code
_entity_poly.pdbx_strand_id
1 'polypeptide(L)' 'MQLREHLEDLQEEADLAGVATFKCQLKVAQDELNQSFAACWNDAAQREHAEKLMRRMQFLDKLSHEVRQLEERLDD' A
#
# COMPACT_ATOMS: atom_id res chain seq x y z
N MET A 1 -10.59 2.67 3.56
CA MET A 1 -10.69 4.13 3.75
C MET A 1 -9.61 4.62 4.69
N GLN A 2 -9.38 3.95 5.83
CA GLN A 2 -8.36 4.34 6.83
C GLN A 2 -6.94 4.64 6.31
N LEU A 3 -6.43 3.91 5.31
CA LEU A 3 -5.08 4.16 4.78
C LEU A 3 -4.95 5.47 4.01
N ARG A 4 -6.04 5.96 3.40
CA ARG A 4 -6.04 7.26 2.71
C ARG A 4 -6.21 8.40 3.70
N GLU A 5 -7.10 8.23 4.66
CA GLU A 5 -7.28 9.17 5.78
C GLU A 5 -5.95 9.38 6.51
N HIS A 6 -5.23 8.31 6.83
CA HIS A 6 -3.92 8.45 7.47
C HIS A 6 -2.88 9.18 6.59
N LEU A 7 -2.92 9.00 5.27
CA LEU A 7 -2.03 9.73 4.36
C LEU A 7 -2.40 11.23 4.30
N GLU A 8 -3.69 11.54 4.34
CA GLU A 8 -4.20 12.91 4.42
C GLU A 8 -3.75 13.58 5.73
N ASP A 9 -3.87 12.88 6.87
CA ASP A 9 -3.38 13.37 8.18
C ASP A 9 -1.87 13.69 8.13
N LEU A 10 -1.06 12.78 7.59
CA LEU A 10 0.40 12.99 7.44
C LEU A 10 0.73 14.19 6.55
N GLN A 11 -0.08 14.44 5.53
CA GLN A 11 0.06 15.62 4.66
C GLN A 11 -0.32 16.91 5.41
N GLU A 12 -1.42 16.91 6.16
CA GLU A 12 -1.87 18.07 6.93
C GLU A 12 -0.88 18.46 8.03
N GLU A 13 -0.27 17.47 8.67
CA GLU A 13 0.74 17.65 9.73
C GLU A 13 2.15 17.95 9.18
N ALA A 14 2.37 17.81 7.87
CA ALA A 14 3.68 17.89 7.22
C ALA A 14 4.73 16.95 7.87
N ASP A 15 4.30 15.77 8.34
CA ASP A 15 5.14 14.84 9.09
C ASP A 15 5.96 13.92 8.16
N LEU A 16 7.15 14.38 7.78
CA LEU A 16 8.09 13.61 6.96
C LEU A 16 8.52 12.29 7.64
N ALA A 17 8.66 12.26 8.97
CA ALA A 17 9.05 11.06 9.70
C ALA A 17 7.92 10.02 9.74
N GLY A 18 6.68 10.50 9.91
CA GLY A 18 5.46 9.71 9.79
C GLY A 18 5.31 9.12 8.38
N VAL A 19 5.59 9.90 7.34
CA VAL A 19 5.61 9.42 5.94
C VAL A 19 6.63 8.29 5.75
N ALA A 20 7.86 8.43 6.26
CA ALA A 20 8.87 7.37 6.17
C ALA A 20 8.44 6.08 6.89
N THR A 21 7.79 6.21 8.05
CA THR A 21 7.22 5.08 8.80
C THR A 21 6.10 4.41 8.02
N PHE A 22 5.19 5.20 7.45
CA PHE A 22 4.06 4.72 6.66
C PHE A 22 4.52 3.98 5.41
N LYS A 23 5.58 4.45 4.72
CA LYS A 23 6.21 3.71 3.60
C LYS A 23 6.70 2.32 4.01
N CYS A 24 7.35 2.21 5.18
CA CYS A 24 7.79 0.90 5.69
C CYS A 24 6.59 -0.03 5.93
N GLN A 25 5.50 0.47 6.49
CA GLN A 25 4.28 -0.31 6.73
C GLN A 25 3.62 -0.77 5.42
N LEU A 26 3.52 0.12 4.42
CA LEU A 26 2.98 -0.24 3.10
C LEU A 26 3.80 -1.33 2.42
N LYS A 27 5.13 -1.28 2.56
CA LYS A 27 6.03 -2.33 2.04
C LYS A 27 5.74 -3.70 2.68
N VAL A 28 5.60 -3.74 4.00
CA VAL A 28 5.25 -4.98 4.72
C VAL A 28 3.90 -5.53 4.24
N ALA A 29 2.87 -4.68 4.16
CA ALA A 29 1.56 -5.10 3.68
C ALA A 29 1.59 -5.60 2.22
N GLN A 30 2.41 -4.98 1.37
CA GLN A 30 2.60 -5.42 -0.01
C GLN A 30 3.30 -6.78 -0.08
N ASP A 31 4.33 -7.02 0.75
CA ASP A 31 5.01 -8.31 0.85
C ASP A 31 4.06 -9.42 1.33
N GLU A 32 3.19 -9.14 2.31
CA GLU A 32 2.16 -10.09 2.78
C GLU A 32 1.14 -10.44 1.69
N LEU A 33 0.70 -9.45 0.91
CA LEU A 33 -0.20 -9.68 -0.23
C LEU A 33 0.49 -10.50 -1.32
N ASN A 34 1.76 -10.21 -1.62
CA ASN A 34 2.55 -10.95 -2.60
C ASN A 34 2.69 -12.42 -2.20
N GLN A 35 3.00 -12.70 -0.93
CA GLN A 35 3.09 -14.07 -0.40
C GLN A 35 1.74 -14.79 -0.47
N SER A 36 0.66 -14.12 -0.06
CA SER A 36 -0.70 -14.67 -0.11
C SER A 36 -1.13 -14.99 -1.55
N PHE A 37 -0.83 -14.10 -2.49
CA PHE A 37 -1.13 -14.30 -3.91
C PHE A 37 -0.31 -15.44 -4.50
N ALA A 38 0.99 -15.51 -4.20
CA ALA A 38 1.87 -16.59 -4.65
C ALA A 38 1.37 -17.98 -4.21
N ALA A 39 0.69 -18.08 -3.06
CA ALA A 39 0.14 -19.33 -2.55
C ALA A 39 -1.12 -19.81 -3.31
N CYS A 40 -1.87 -18.92 -3.97
CA CYS A 40 -3.18 -19.26 -4.55
C CYS A 40 -3.34 -18.96 -6.05
N TRP A 41 -2.42 -18.23 -6.68
CA TRP A 41 -2.63 -17.71 -8.05
C TRP A 41 -2.81 -18.80 -9.13
N ASN A 42 -2.22 -19.97 -8.93
CA ASN A 42 -2.29 -21.08 -9.88
C ASN A 42 -3.35 -22.13 -9.50
N ASP A 43 -4.13 -21.89 -8.43
CA ASP A 43 -5.22 -22.75 -8.02
C ASP A 43 -6.55 -22.24 -8.62
N ALA A 44 -7.08 -23.00 -9.59
CA ALA A 44 -8.34 -22.67 -10.25
C ALA A 44 -9.53 -22.57 -9.27
N ALA A 45 -9.50 -23.32 -8.17
CA ALA A 45 -10.52 -23.24 -7.12
C ALA A 45 -10.45 -21.93 -6.32
N GLN A 46 -9.31 -21.23 -6.36
CA GLN A 46 -9.06 -19.98 -5.64
C GLN A 46 -9.02 -18.75 -6.54
N ARG A 47 -9.45 -18.86 -7.80
CA ARG A 47 -9.42 -17.76 -8.78
C ARG A 47 -10.07 -16.46 -8.24
N GLU A 48 -11.24 -16.56 -7.63
CA GLU A 48 -11.92 -15.37 -7.07
C GLU A 48 -11.09 -14.73 -5.93
N HIS A 49 -10.43 -15.56 -5.11
CA HIS A 49 -9.56 -15.08 -4.05
C HIS A 49 -8.33 -14.37 -4.63
N ALA A 50 -7.68 -14.97 -5.63
CA ALA A 50 -6.55 -14.38 -6.34
C ALA A 50 -6.93 -13.03 -6.99
N GLU A 51 -8.11 -12.91 -7.58
CA GLU A 51 -8.63 -11.64 -8.14
C GLU A 51 -8.83 -10.56 -7.05
N LYS A 52 -9.33 -10.94 -5.86
CA LYS A 52 -9.45 -10.00 -4.73
C LYS A 52 -8.08 -9.52 -4.24
N LEU A 53 -7.08 -10.42 -4.17
CA LEU A 53 -5.71 -10.07 -3.82
C LEU A 53 -5.10 -9.11 -4.85
N MET A 54 -5.26 -9.37 -6.15
CA MET A 54 -4.78 -8.47 -7.20
C MET A 54 -5.36 -7.05 -7.07
N ARG A 55 -6.66 -6.92 -6.79
CA ARG A 55 -7.29 -5.60 -6.58
C ARG A 55 -6.71 -4.86 -5.38
N ARG A 56 -6.40 -5.58 -4.29
CA ARG A 56 -5.73 -5.01 -3.11
C ARG A 56 -4.29 -4.59 -3.43
N MET A 57 -3.56 -5.40 -4.20
CA MET A 57 -2.20 -5.07 -4.65
C MET A 57 -2.20 -3.80 -5.51
N GLN A 58 -3.13 -3.68 -6.46
CA GLN A 58 -3.30 -2.46 -7.27
C GLN A 58 -3.60 -1.22 -6.41
N PHE A 59 -4.43 -1.39 -5.38
CA PHE A 59 -4.69 -0.31 -4.43
C PHE A 59 -3.43 0.10 -3.65
N LEU A 60 -2.67 -0.86 -3.12
CA LEU A 60 -1.43 -0.55 -2.38
C LEU A 60 -0.34 0.05 -3.28
N ASP A 61 -0.25 -0.36 -4.54
CA ASP A 61 0.69 0.22 -5.51
C ASP A 61 0.38 1.70 -5.76
N LYS A 62 -0.90 2.01 -6.03
CA LYS A 62 -1.35 3.40 -6.18
C LYS A 62 -1.10 4.22 -4.92
N LEU A 63 -1.42 3.68 -3.75
CA LEU A 63 -1.19 4.36 -2.49
C LEU A 63 0.30 4.61 -2.24
N SER A 64 1.16 3.63 -2.51
CA SER A 64 2.62 3.77 -2.37
C SER A 64 3.18 4.87 -3.27
N HIS A 65 2.61 5.05 -4.46
CA HIS A 65 2.92 6.18 -5.34
C HIS A 65 2.48 7.52 -4.73
N GLU A 66 1.26 7.61 -4.20
CA GLU A 66 0.75 8.80 -3.50
C GLU A 66 1.66 9.18 -2.30
N VAL A 67 2.13 8.20 -1.51
CA VAL A 67 3.08 8.44 -0.41
C VAL A 67 4.44 8.93 -0.89
N ARG A 68 4.94 8.41 -2.03
CA ARG A 68 6.20 8.89 -2.61
C ARG A 68 6.10 10.35 -3.02
N GLN A 69 5.04 10.72 -3.72
CA GLN A 69 4.79 12.11 -4.12
C GLN A 69 4.67 13.05 -2.92
N LEU A 70 4.04 12.58 -1.82
CA LEU A 70 3.96 13.36 -0.59
C LEU A 70 5.35 13.57 0.03
N GLU A 71 6.15 12.51 0.16
CA GLU A 71 7.53 12.64 0.69
C GLU A 71 8.36 13.62 -0.13
N GLU A 72 8.35 13.49 -1.46
CA GLU A 72 9.09 14.38 -2.36
C GLU A 72 8.66 15.84 -2.20
N ARG A 73 7.38 16.10 -1.90
CA ARG A 73 6.85 17.46 -1.67
C ARG A 73 7.16 18.02 -0.28
N LEU A 74 7.44 17.16 0.70
CA LEU A 74 7.79 17.57 2.07
C LEU A 74 9.30 17.71 2.27
N ASP A 75 10.09 17.00 1.46
CA ASP A 75 11.57 17.07 1.46
C ASP A 75 12.11 18.28 0.65
N ASP A 76 11.34 18.80 -0.31
CA ASP A 76 11.61 20.01 -1.11
C ASP A 76 11.24 21.31 -0.37
#